data_AF-A0A961DNX5-F1
#
_entry.id   AF-A0A961DNX5-F1
#
_cell.length_a   1.000
_cell.length_b   1.000
_cell.length_c   1.000
_cell.angle_alpha   90.00
_cell.angle_beta   90.00
_cell.angle_gamma   90.00
#
_symmetry.space_group_name_H-M   'P 1'
#
loop_
_entity.id
_entity.type
_entity.pdbx_description
1 polymer ?
#
loop_
_entity_poly.entity_id
_entity_poly.type
_entity_poly.pdbx_seq_one_letter_code
_entity_poly.pdbx_strand_id
1 'polypeptide(L)'
;MFLAVTSHADGVLLSELDDAGTPVTGPRVVPRAEFTTEVARVEFSGDRPRWVWDDTTTWYPKLLAAGVRVERCVDLRLSHAILRNSELTAMTALARAERSRWDDPAPEERSGQRSGSRATADGLFELELEPGVERGSADPVTEFRLQREAIAESEDPARISLLLAAESAGALVAAEMQFAGLPWRADLHERLLADMLGPRPQPWERPAKLAAVLEHVRIALYAPDLNPDSPADLIKSLKRAGLMVTTTRSWELKKLSHPAIEPLLEYKKLSRLLSANGWHWLDTNVHGGRFRPDYVVGGVVTGRWASKGGGGALQLPKQVRGAVVADPGWKLVVADASQLEPRILAALSGDRAMAEAGQAKDMYAAIVASGAVATRDKAKVAMLGAMYGATTGESGRLMPALTKAYPRAIGLVESAARAGERG
;
A
#
# COMPACT_ATOMS: atom_id res chain seq x y z
N MET A 1 8.03 17.55 25.17
CA MET A 1 9.35 17.86 24.57
C MET A 1 9.45 17.22 23.20
N PHE A 2 9.71 18.05 22.20
CA PHE A 2 10.00 17.64 20.83
C PHE A 2 11.49 17.88 20.54
N LEU A 3 12.11 17.01 19.75
CA LEU A 3 13.50 17.17 19.36
C LEU A 3 13.60 17.09 17.84
N ALA A 4 13.76 18.24 17.20
CA ALA A 4 13.83 18.35 15.75
C ALA A 4 15.23 18.04 15.22
N VAL A 5 15.26 17.31 14.10
CA VAL A 5 16.46 16.81 13.43
C VAL A 5 16.52 17.42 12.04
N THR A 6 17.58 18.20 11.79
CA THR A 6 17.81 18.84 10.49
C THR A 6 19.19 18.48 9.96
N SER A 7 19.30 18.21 8.66
CA SER A 7 20.61 18.03 8.02
C SER A 7 21.39 19.35 8.02
N HIS A 8 22.67 19.31 8.41
CA HIS A 8 23.56 20.47 8.48
C HIS A 8 24.89 20.16 7.77
N ALA A 9 25.60 21.19 7.28
CA ALA A 9 26.87 21.01 6.57
C ALA A 9 27.90 20.23 7.41
N ASP A 10 28.00 20.58 8.69
CA ASP A 10 28.94 19.95 9.64
C ASP A 10 28.36 18.73 10.39
N GLY A 11 27.14 18.27 10.04
CA GLY A 11 26.53 17.11 10.68
C GLY A 11 25.01 17.11 10.73
N VAL A 12 24.47 17.04 11.94
CA VAL A 12 23.03 17.00 12.21
C VAL A 12 22.72 18.04 13.27
N LEU A 13 21.81 18.97 12.96
CA LEU A 13 21.35 19.98 13.89
C LEU A 13 20.19 19.41 14.72
N LEU A 14 20.32 19.44 16.04
CA LEU A 14 19.29 19.07 17.00
C LEU A 14 18.72 20.32 17.67
N SER A 15 17.41 20.51 17.57
CA SER A 15 16.70 21.66 18.14
C SER A 15 15.62 21.17 19.11
N GLU A 16 15.72 21.53 20.38
CA GLU A 16 14.68 21.23 21.37
C GLU A 16 13.52 22.23 21.20
N LEU A 17 12.30 21.71 21.02
CA LEU A 17 11.11 22.51 20.76
C LEU A 17 10.04 22.29 21.83
N ASP A 18 9.31 23.35 22.12
CA ASP A 18 8.09 23.31 22.94
C ASP A 18 6.87 22.77 22.15
N ASP A 19 5.70 22.77 22.77
CA ASP A 19 4.46 22.26 22.16
C ASP A 19 3.92 23.15 21.02
N ALA A 20 4.42 24.38 20.87
CA ALA A 20 4.11 25.27 19.76
C ALA A 20 5.15 25.15 18.61
N GLY A 21 6.23 24.39 18.81
CA GLY A 21 7.34 24.29 17.86
C GLY A 21 8.36 25.41 17.97
N THR A 22 8.36 26.16 19.08
CA THR A 22 9.34 27.21 19.35
C THR A 22 10.60 26.61 19.96
N PRO A 23 11.81 26.97 19.49
CA PRO A 23 13.06 26.52 20.11
C PRO A 23 13.15 26.94 21.59
N VAL A 24 13.34 25.97 22.48
CA VAL A 24 13.50 26.20 23.93
C VAL A 24 14.94 26.56 24.28
N THR A 25 15.89 25.90 23.61
CA THR A 25 17.32 26.12 23.75
C THR A 25 17.97 26.41 22.40
N GLY A 26 19.20 26.91 22.43
CA GLY A 26 20.00 27.04 21.21
C GLY A 26 20.18 25.66 20.54
N PRO A 27 20.14 25.60 19.19
CA PRO A 27 20.31 24.33 18.49
C PRO A 27 21.75 23.83 18.62
N ARG A 28 21.92 22.51 18.70
CA ARG A 28 23.24 21.87 18.83
C ARG A 28 23.57 21.08 17.58
N VAL A 29 24.76 21.33 17.02
CA VAL A 29 25.30 20.51 15.93
C VAL A 29 25.95 19.25 16.53
N VAL A 30 25.52 18.09 16.04
CA VAL A 30 26.10 16.79 16.36
C VAL A 30 26.80 16.26 15.10
N PRO A 31 28.08 15.83 15.19
CA PRO A 31 28.75 15.20 14.06
C PRO A 31 27.93 14.03 13.53
N ARG A 32 27.84 13.88 12.20
CA ARG A 32 26.98 12.85 11.59
C ARG A 32 27.36 11.42 12.02
N ALA A 33 28.63 11.17 12.36
CA ALA A 33 29.10 9.90 12.90
C ALA A 33 28.63 9.61 14.33
N GLU A 34 28.33 10.64 15.12
CA GLU A 34 27.90 10.52 16.51
C GLU A 34 26.37 10.58 16.68
N PHE A 35 25.65 10.92 15.62
CA PHE A 35 24.19 11.07 15.65
C PHE A 35 23.47 9.85 16.23
N THR A 36 23.81 8.63 15.79
CA THR A 36 23.14 7.41 16.27
C THR A 36 23.37 7.18 17.76
N THR A 37 24.60 7.41 18.25
CA THR A 37 24.96 7.34 19.66
C THR A 37 24.21 8.37 20.50
N GLU A 38 24.05 9.58 19.97
CA GLU A 38 23.33 10.64 20.65
C GLU A 38 21.83 10.34 20.75
N VAL A 39 21.21 9.83 19.68
CA VAL A 39 19.80 9.37 19.72
C VAL A 39 19.64 8.26 20.76
N ALA A 40 20.54 7.28 20.78
CA ALA A 40 20.51 6.22 21.78
C ALA A 40 20.60 6.79 23.20
N ARG A 41 21.54 7.70 23.46
CA ARG A 41 21.72 8.33 24.78
C ARG A 41 20.45 9.00 25.27
N VAL A 42 19.74 9.73 24.39
CA VAL A 42 18.51 10.45 24.70
C VAL A 42 17.31 9.51 24.89
N GLU A 43 17.21 8.42 24.12
CA GLU A 43 16.17 7.42 24.31
C GLU A 43 16.36 6.62 25.62
N PHE A 44 17.61 6.34 26.00
CA PHE A 44 17.94 5.61 27.23
C PHE A 44 17.99 6.49 28.49
N SER A 45 18.08 7.82 28.39
CA SER A 45 18.08 8.72 29.55
C SER A 45 16.72 8.82 30.27
N GLY A 46 15.64 8.37 29.62
CA GLY A 46 14.28 8.40 30.17
C GLY A 46 13.44 9.59 29.71
N ASP A 47 14.05 10.60 29.07
CA ASP A 47 13.34 11.77 28.54
C ASP A 47 12.43 11.41 27.34
N ARG A 48 12.86 10.42 26.54
CA ARG A 48 12.14 9.80 25.41
C ARG A 48 11.36 10.84 24.59
N PRO A 49 12.03 11.83 23.98
CA PRO A 49 11.35 12.89 23.26
C PRO A 49 10.54 12.35 22.09
N ARG A 50 9.64 13.20 21.57
CA ARG A 50 9.11 12.96 20.24
C ARG A 50 10.05 13.55 19.21
N TRP A 51 10.70 12.70 18.43
CA TRP A 51 11.62 13.14 17.38
C TRP A 51 10.85 13.76 16.23
N VAL A 52 11.31 14.90 15.73
CA VAL A 52 10.68 15.59 14.60
C VAL A 52 11.67 15.60 13.45
N TRP A 53 11.31 15.02 12.32
CA TRP A 53 12.17 14.99 11.15
C TRP A 53 11.34 15.16 9.88
N ASP A 54 12.02 15.52 8.79
CA ASP A 54 11.38 15.72 7.50
C ASP A 54 10.74 14.45 6.95
N ASP A 55 11.45 13.33 6.99
CA ASP A 55 10.99 12.05 6.47
C ASP A 55 11.65 10.89 7.24
N THR A 56 10.83 9.99 7.80
CA THR A 56 11.29 8.84 8.59
C THR A 56 12.24 7.94 7.81
N THR A 57 12.04 7.79 6.50
CA THR A 57 12.89 6.96 5.62
C THR A 57 14.33 7.48 5.53
N THR A 58 14.54 8.78 5.77
CA THR A 58 15.87 9.40 5.69
C THR A 58 16.74 9.13 6.92
N TRP A 59 16.11 9.01 8.09
CA TRP A 59 16.78 8.99 9.39
C TRP A 59 16.72 7.62 10.07
N TYR A 60 15.53 7.02 10.16
CA TYR A 60 15.30 5.87 11.02
C TYR A 60 15.99 4.58 10.55
N PRO A 61 16.14 4.28 9.25
CA PRO A 61 16.89 3.10 8.81
C PRO A 61 18.35 3.07 9.30
N LYS A 62 19.01 4.23 9.41
CA LYS A 62 20.38 4.33 9.93
C LYS A 62 20.44 4.07 11.44
N LEU A 63 19.41 4.50 12.17
CA LEU A 63 19.27 4.23 13.61
C LEU A 63 19.05 2.73 13.85
N LEU A 64 18.16 2.11 13.09
CA LEU A 64 17.90 0.67 13.16
C LEU A 64 19.16 -0.15 12.85
N ALA A 65 19.94 0.24 11.82
CA ALA A 65 21.22 -0.39 11.51
C ALA A 65 22.26 -0.28 12.64
N ALA A 66 22.17 0.76 13.47
CA ALA A 66 22.98 0.95 14.67
C ALA A 66 22.36 0.30 15.94
N GLY A 67 21.23 -0.41 15.81
CA GLY A 67 20.54 -1.04 16.94
C GLY A 67 19.71 -0.09 17.81
N VAL A 68 19.42 1.12 17.33
CA VAL A 68 18.68 2.15 18.05
C VAL A 68 17.24 2.18 17.54
N ARG A 69 16.28 2.02 18.47
CA ARG A 69 14.84 2.17 18.21
C ARG A 69 14.33 3.43 18.87
N VAL A 70 13.46 4.13 18.17
CA VAL A 70 12.83 5.37 18.63
C VAL A 70 11.38 5.06 19.00
N GLU A 71 10.90 5.56 20.13
CA GLU A 71 9.54 5.28 20.58
C GLU A 71 8.50 6.14 19.85
N ARG A 72 8.82 7.41 19.60
CA ARG A 72 7.86 8.41 19.11
C ARG A 72 8.50 9.35 18.11
N CYS A 73 7.83 9.59 16.99
CA CYS A 73 8.20 10.65 16.05
C CYS A 73 7.01 11.51 15.62
N VAL A 74 7.35 12.59 14.90
CA VAL A 74 6.50 13.32 13.96
C VAL A 74 7.20 13.22 12.61
N ASP A 75 6.55 12.55 11.66
CA ASP A 75 6.97 12.59 10.26
C ASP A 75 6.31 13.80 9.60
N LEU A 76 7.11 14.83 9.30
CA LEU A 76 6.57 16.09 8.81
C LEU A 76 5.98 15.94 7.41
N ARG A 77 6.57 15.12 6.52
CA ARG A 77 6.04 14.94 5.17
C ARG A 77 4.68 14.24 5.19
N LEU A 78 4.55 13.16 5.96
CA LEU A 78 3.27 12.46 6.10
C LEU A 78 2.21 13.35 6.77
N SER A 79 2.63 14.09 7.81
CA SER A 79 1.73 15.01 8.51
C SER A 79 1.27 16.16 7.62
N HIS A 80 2.17 16.73 6.80
CA HIS A 80 1.86 17.76 5.82
C HIS A 80 0.81 17.27 4.81
N ALA A 81 0.99 16.07 4.27
CA ALA A 81 0.05 15.50 3.31
C ALA A 81 -1.37 15.37 3.90
N ILE A 82 -1.49 14.95 5.16
CA ILE A 82 -2.79 14.87 5.85
C ILE A 82 -3.37 16.27 6.08
N LEU A 83 -2.60 17.19 6.67
CA LEU A 83 -3.07 18.54 7.00
C LEU A 83 -3.47 19.34 5.75
N ARG A 84 -2.78 19.13 4.63
CA ARG A 84 -3.09 19.82 3.39
C ARG A 84 -4.38 19.33 2.73
N ASN A 85 -4.68 18.03 2.83
CA ASN A 85 -5.81 17.40 2.15
C ASN A 85 -7.03 17.15 3.05
N SER A 86 -6.96 17.53 4.33
CA SER A 86 -8.03 17.33 5.30
C SER A 86 -9.02 18.51 5.29
N GLU A 87 -10.32 18.20 5.28
CA GLU A 87 -11.38 19.20 5.43
C GLU A 87 -11.26 19.99 6.75
N LEU A 88 -10.79 19.34 7.84
CA LEU A 88 -10.62 19.97 9.15
C LEU A 88 -9.63 21.14 9.15
N THR A 89 -8.77 21.20 8.14
CA THR A 89 -7.66 22.15 8.02
C THR A 89 -7.67 22.91 6.71
N ALA A 90 -8.71 22.74 5.87
CA ALA A 90 -8.81 23.34 4.54
C ALA A 90 -8.75 24.89 4.53
N MET A 91 -9.09 25.51 5.67
CA MET A 91 -9.09 26.97 5.82
C MET A 91 -7.76 27.53 6.34
N THR A 92 -6.84 26.67 6.78
CA THR A 92 -5.55 27.07 7.39
C THR A 92 -4.57 27.61 6.35
N ALA A 93 -3.58 28.38 6.82
CA ALA A 93 -2.52 28.89 5.96
C ALA A 93 -1.73 27.76 5.28
N LEU A 94 -1.48 26.65 5.99
CA LEU A 94 -0.77 25.48 5.46
C LEU A 94 -1.51 24.85 4.27
N ALA A 95 -2.81 24.61 4.40
CA ALA A 95 -3.60 23.99 3.32
C ALA A 95 -3.72 24.88 2.07
N ARG A 96 -3.70 26.20 2.26
CA ARG A 96 -3.87 27.20 1.19
C ARG A 96 -2.56 27.70 0.59
N ALA A 97 -1.43 27.38 1.20
CA ALA A 97 -0.11 27.79 0.72
C ALA A 97 0.17 27.24 -0.68
N GLU A 98 1.08 27.89 -1.41
CA GLU A 98 1.58 27.33 -2.66
C GLU A 98 2.25 25.97 -2.45
N ARG A 99 2.36 25.18 -3.52
CA ARG A 99 3.04 23.88 -3.43
C ARG A 99 4.53 24.07 -3.13
N SER A 100 5.03 23.26 -2.22
CA SER A 100 6.37 23.25 -1.68
C SER A 100 7.02 21.86 -1.83
N ARG A 101 8.27 21.70 -1.37
CA ARG A 101 8.94 20.39 -1.33
C ARG A 101 8.23 19.33 -0.48
N TRP A 102 7.35 19.74 0.43
CA TRP A 102 6.57 18.85 1.29
C TRP A 102 5.40 18.20 0.54
N ASP A 103 4.98 18.81 -0.58
CA ASP A 103 3.93 18.31 -1.49
C ASP A 103 4.45 17.32 -2.54
N ASP A 104 5.76 17.16 -2.61
CA ASP A 104 6.39 16.28 -3.57
C ASP A 104 6.50 14.85 -3.02
N PRO A 105 6.59 13.84 -3.91
CA PRO A 105 6.96 12.48 -3.54
C PRO A 105 8.21 12.43 -2.65
N ALA A 106 8.21 11.50 -1.69
CA ALA A 106 9.35 11.28 -0.81
C ALA A 106 10.65 11.01 -1.62
N PRO A 107 11.84 11.35 -1.09
CA PRO A 107 13.11 11.21 -1.81
C PRO A 107 13.35 9.79 -2.38
N GLU A 108 12.94 8.75 -1.65
CA GLU A 108 13.03 7.36 -2.12
C GLU A 108 12.14 7.09 -3.34
N GLU A 109 10.95 7.69 -3.42
CA GLU A 109 10.06 7.53 -4.59
C GLU A 109 10.67 8.16 -5.84
N ARG A 110 11.39 9.29 -5.68
CA ARG A 110 12.14 9.93 -6.77
C ARG A 110 13.29 9.04 -7.26
N SER A 111 13.98 8.36 -6.33
CA SER A 111 15.07 7.43 -6.68
C SER A 111 14.56 6.17 -7.40
N GLY A 112 13.40 5.64 -6.96
CA GLY A 112 12.72 4.51 -7.59
C GLY A 112 12.15 4.84 -8.97
N GLN A 113 11.66 6.08 -9.18
CA GLN A 113 11.25 6.56 -10.51
C GLN A 113 12.45 6.68 -11.47
N ARG A 114 13.61 7.16 -11.00
CA ARG A 114 14.84 7.21 -11.81
C ARG A 114 15.40 5.82 -12.15
N SER A 115 15.27 4.85 -11.26
CA SER A 115 15.74 3.47 -11.48
C SER A 115 14.76 2.63 -12.32
N GLY A 116 13.45 2.76 -12.08
CA GLY A 116 12.40 2.09 -12.85
C GLY A 116 12.23 2.61 -14.28
N SER A 117 12.66 3.84 -14.56
CA SER A 117 12.68 4.44 -15.90
C SER A 117 13.70 3.81 -16.86
N ARG A 118 14.67 3.01 -16.38
CA ARG A 118 15.70 2.42 -17.23
C ARG A 118 15.34 1.06 -17.84
N ALA A 119 14.22 0.45 -17.45
CA ALA A 119 13.85 -0.89 -17.95
C ALA A 119 12.91 -0.87 -19.16
N THR A 120 12.23 0.25 -19.48
CA THR A 120 11.41 0.36 -20.70
C THR A 120 11.19 1.83 -21.09
N ALA A 121 12.18 2.47 -21.70
CA ALA A 121 11.97 3.70 -22.50
C ALA A 121 13.20 3.98 -23.37
N ASP A 122 13.29 3.31 -24.53
CA ASP A 122 13.88 3.97 -25.70
C ASP A 122 12.88 5.05 -26.12
N GLY A 123 13.06 6.25 -25.56
CA GLY A 123 12.15 7.37 -25.68
C GLY A 123 12.90 8.67 -25.40
N LEU A 124 13.41 9.25 -26.48
CA LEU A 124 14.20 10.47 -26.59
C LEU A 124 13.44 11.72 -26.09
N PHE A 125 13.23 11.88 -24.78
CA PHE A 125 12.92 13.15 -24.12
C PHE A 125 13.39 13.09 -22.66
N GLU A 126 14.69 13.29 -22.43
CA GLU A 126 15.17 13.80 -21.14
C GLU A 126 14.65 15.24 -21.01
N LEU A 127 13.52 15.41 -20.33
CA LEU A 127 13.24 16.70 -19.70
C LEU A 127 14.24 16.83 -18.55
N GLU A 128 15.34 17.53 -18.82
CA GLU A 128 16.19 18.10 -17.80
C GLU A 128 15.30 18.89 -16.83
N LEU A 129 15.02 18.31 -15.67
CA LEU A 129 14.47 19.05 -14.55
C LEU A 129 15.56 20.04 -14.13
N GLU A 130 15.36 21.31 -14.48
CA GLU A 130 16.29 22.40 -14.17
C GLU A 130 16.72 22.33 -12.69
N PRO A 131 18.04 22.26 -12.41
CA PRO A 131 18.54 22.34 -11.05
C PRO A 131 18.50 23.80 -10.61
N GLY A 132 17.47 24.20 -9.85
CA GLY A 132 17.50 25.46 -9.12
C GLY A 132 16.18 26.22 -9.07
N VAL A 133 15.28 25.80 -8.19
CA VAL A 133 14.47 26.75 -7.42
C VAL A 133 14.46 26.22 -5.99
N GLU A 134 15.15 26.90 -5.08
CA GLU A 134 14.96 26.70 -3.63
C GLU A 134 13.54 27.13 -3.27
N ARG A 135 12.58 26.22 -3.45
CA ARG A 135 11.16 26.45 -3.15
C ARG A 135 10.91 26.26 -1.65
N GLY A 136 10.91 27.37 -0.91
CA GLY A 136 10.50 27.45 0.50
C GLY A 136 11.55 26.95 1.49
N SER A 137 11.57 27.49 2.71
CA SER A 137 12.58 27.10 3.70
C SER A 137 12.50 25.58 3.96
N ALA A 138 13.61 24.90 3.71
CA ALA A 138 13.71 23.46 3.82
C ALA A 138 13.79 22.96 5.28
N ASP A 139 13.45 23.81 6.23
CA ASP A 139 13.73 23.61 7.65
C ASP A 139 12.57 22.86 8.36
N PRO A 140 12.84 21.66 8.90
CA PRO A 140 11.90 20.90 9.72
C PRO A 140 11.27 21.69 10.88
N VAL A 141 12.00 22.63 11.51
CA VAL A 141 11.47 23.40 12.63
C VAL A 141 10.37 24.37 12.16
N THR A 142 10.64 25.07 11.05
CA THR A 142 9.66 25.97 10.43
C THR A 142 8.39 25.22 10.00
N GLU A 143 8.54 24.08 9.32
CA GLU A 143 7.40 23.25 8.91
C GLU A 143 6.63 22.72 10.12
N PHE A 144 7.32 22.23 11.15
CA PHE A 144 6.67 21.74 12.36
C PHE A 144 5.80 22.82 13.00
N ARG A 145 6.29 24.05 13.13
CA ARG A 145 5.51 25.17 13.66
C ARG A 145 4.26 25.46 12.82
N LEU A 146 4.37 25.48 11.48
CA LEU A 146 3.21 25.65 10.59
C LEU A 146 2.17 24.54 10.78
N GLN A 147 2.62 23.29 10.98
CA GLN A 147 1.72 22.18 11.27
C GLN A 147 1.04 22.33 12.63
N ARG A 148 1.75 22.81 13.66
CA ARG A 148 1.17 23.09 14.99
C ARG A 148 0.12 24.20 14.94
N GLU A 149 0.38 25.26 14.19
CA GLU A 149 -0.58 26.34 13.91
C GLU A 149 -1.83 25.80 13.21
N ALA A 150 -1.65 25.02 12.13
CA ALA A 150 -2.78 24.41 11.42
C ALA A 150 -3.61 23.46 12.29
N ILE A 151 -2.98 22.69 13.19
CA ILE A 151 -3.69 21.83 14.15
C ILE A 151 -4.50 22.69 15.13
N ALA A 152 -3.92 23.76 15.66
CA ALA A 152 -4.59 24.64 16.62
C ALA A 152 -5.79 25.39 16.00
N GLU A 153 -5.71 25.74 14.72
CA GLU A 153 -6.78 26.39 13.95
C GLU A 153 -7.85 25.42 13.44
N SER A 154 -7.61 24.11 13.49
CA SER A 154 -8.54 23.10 12.96
C SER A 154 -9.84 23.01 13.77
N GLU A 155 -10.92 22.58 13.11
CA GLU A 155 -12.22 22.41 13.76
C GLU A 155 -12.21 21.39 14.90
N ASP A 156 -11.35 20.36 14.79
CA ASP A 156 -11.16 19.31 15.80
C ASP A 156 -9.67 18.95 15.96
N PRO A 157 -8.94 19.72 16.79
CA PRO A 157 -7.50 19.54 16.99
C PRO A 157 -7.13 18.16 17.53
N ALA A 158 -7.98 17.58 18.37
CA ALA A 158 -7.72 16.28 18.98
C ALA A 158 -7.79 15.15 17.95
N ARG A 159 -8.82 15.18 17.09
CA ARG A 159 -9.03 14.18 16.05
C ARG A 159 -7.91 14.20 15.01
N ILE A 160 -7.53 15.39 14.51
CA ILE A 160 -6.45 15.49 13.53
C ILE A 160 -5.11 15.10 14.16
N SER A 161 -4.83 15.51 15.41
CA SER A 161 -3.59 15.13 16.11
C SER A 161 -3.44 13.62 16.29
N LEU A 162 -4.54 12.91 16.58
CA LEU A 162 -4.53 11.46 16.69
C LEU A 162 -4.18 10.80 15.35
N LEU A 163 -4.73 11.30 14.24
CA LEU A 163 -4.43 10.80 12.90
C LEU A 163 -2.95 11.00 12.53
N LEU A 164 -2.40 12.20 12.78
CA LEU A 164 -0.98 12.49 12.51
C LEU A 164 -0.04 11.61 13.35
N ALA A 165 -0.39 11.39 14.62
CA ALA A 165 0.38 10.51 15.50
C ALA A 165 0.32 9.05 15.02
N ALA A 166 -0.84 8.59 14.55
CA ALA A 166 -1.00 7.25 13.99
C ALA A 166 -0.19 7.07 12.69
N GLU A 167 -0.21 8.07 11.80
CA GLU A 167 0.55 8.02 10.54
C GLU A 167 2.06 8.02 10.80
N SER A 168 2.53 8.88 11.71
CA SER A 168 3.95 8.93 12.12
C SER A 168 4.41 7.64 12.78
N ALA A 169 3.59 7.05 13.66
CA ALA A 169 3.87 5.73 14.23
C ALA A 169 3.89 4.65 13.16
N GLY A 170 3.01 4.74 12.16
CA GLY A 170 3.00 3.87 11.00
C GLY A 170 4.32 3.90 10.22
N ALA A 171 4.93 5.07 10.05
CA ALA A 171 6.24 5.22 9.41
C ALA A 171 7.36 4.50 10.18
N LEU A 172 7.37 4.59 11.51
CA LEU A 172 8.32 3.84 12.35
C LEU A 172 8.13 2.33 12.17
N VAL A 173 6.88 1.86 12.25
CA VAL A 173 6.56 0.42 12.09
C VAL A 173 6.93 -0.08 10.70
N ALA A 174 6.65 0.69 9.64
CA ALA A 174 7.02 0.35 8.27
C ALA A 174 8.55 0.15 8.13
N ALA A 175 9.34 1.09 8.64
CA ALA A 175 10.80 1.00 8.63
C ALA A 175 11.31 -0.21 9.45
N GLU A 176 10.72 -0.49 10.62
CA GLU A 176 11.07 -1.67 11.43
C GLU A 176 10.73 -2.98 10.73
N MET A 177 9.56 -3.07 10.09
CA MET A 177 9.15 -4.24 9.31
C MET A 177 10.09 -4.48 8.12
N GLN A 178 10.51 -3.41 7.44
CA GLN A 178 11.47 -3.49 6.35
C GLN A 178 12.86 -3.93 6.85
N PHE A 179 13.32 -3.37 7.97
CA PHE A 179 14.60 -3.73 8.59
C PHE A 179 14.63 -5.20 9.02
N ALA A 180 13.62 -5.63 9.78
CA ALA A 180 13.48 -7.00 10.26
C ALA A 180 13.29 -7.99 9.12
N GLY A 181 12.49 -7.64 8.10
CA GLY A 181 12.15 -8.47 6.97
C GLY A 181 11.32 -9.70 7.33
N LEU A 182 10.63 -10.24 6.34
CA LEU A 182 9.88 -11.49 6.43
C LEU A 182 10.82 -12.68 6.17
N PRO A 183 10.92 -13.67 7.08
CA PRO A 183 11.67 -14.91 6.85
C PRO A 183 11.22 -15.60 5.55
N TRP A 184 12.18 -15.89 4.66
CA TRP A 184 11.91 -16.40 3.33
C TRP A 184 12.94 -17.42 2.88
N ARG A 185 12.47 -18.62 2.53
CA ARG A 185 13.27 -19.73 2.01
C ARG A 185 13.32 -19.67 0.48
N ALA A 186 14.40 -19.09 -0.05
CA ALA A 186 14.62 -18.97 -1.49
C ALA A 186 14.61 -20.34 -2.19
N ASP A 187 15.24 -21.35 -1.60
CA ASP A 187 15.27 -22.72 -2.13
C ASP A 187 13.87 -23.37 -2.22
N LEU A 188 12.98 -23.12 -1.23
CA LEU A 188 11.59 -23.57 -1.30
C LEU A 188 10.83 -22.82 -2.39
N HIS A 189 11.07 -21.52 -2.53
CA HIS A 189 10.47 -20.73 -3.60
C HIS A 189 10.89 -21.25 -4.99
N GLU A 190 12.18 -21.51 -5.20
CA GLU A 190 12.67 -22.08 -6.46
C GLU A 190 12.06 -23.44 -6.76
N ARG A 191 11.91 -24.31 -5.76
CA ARG A 191 11.21 -25.60 -5.95
C ARG A 191 9.75 -25.40 -6.33
N LEU A 192 9.02 -24.51 -5.66
CA LEU A 192 7.63 -24.19 -5.99
C LEU A 192 7.51 -23.67 -7.43
N LEU A 193 8.43 -22.80 -7.86
CA LEU A 193 8.48 -22.32 -9.24
C LEU A 193 8.80 -23.45 -10.21
N ALA A 194 9.78 -24.30 -9.90
CA ALA A 194 10.15 -25.44 -10.73
C ALA A 194 8.99 -26.42 -10.92
N ASP A 195 8.24 -26.70 -9.86
CA ASP A 195 7.07 -27.57 -9.88
C ASP A 195 5.94 -27.00 -10.74
N MET A 196 5.75 -25.67 -10.77
CA MET A 196 4.66 -25.04 -11.52
C MET A 196 5.03 -24.65 -12.95
N LEU A 197 6.28 -24.26 -13.20
CA LEU A 197 6.74 -23.67 -14.46
C LEU A 197 7.75 -24.54 -15.22
N GLY A 198 8.30 -25.57 -14.57
CA GLY A 198 9.46 -26.33 -15.07
C GLY A 198 10.77 -25.74 -14.57
N PRO A 199 11.92 -26.36 -14.90
CA PRO A 199 13.23 -25.88 -14.45
C PRO A 199 13.45 -24.42 -14.82
N ARG A 200 14.28 -23.73 -14.03
CA ARG A 200 14.60 -22.32 -14.26
C ARG A 200 15.13 -22.15 -15.70
N PRO A 201 14.47 -21.33 -16.54
CA PRO A 201 14.87 -21.18 -17.93
C PRO A 201 16.16 -20.37 -18.04
N GLN A 202 16.82 -20.43 -19.21
CA GLN A 202 17.86 -19.47 -19.54
C GLN A 202 17.28 -18.04 -19.63
N PRO A 203 18.10 -17.00 -19.44
CA PRO A 203 17.70 -15.64 -19.78
C PRO A 203 17.14 -15.64 -21.21
N TRP A 204 15.96 -15.04 -21.43
CA TRP A 204 15.22 -14.97 -22.70
C TRP A 204 14.39 -16.19 -23.11
N GLU A 205 14.49 -17.31 -22.39
CA GLU A 205 13.64 -18.48 -22.65
C GLU A 205 12.35 -18.45 -21.84
N ARG A 206 11.28 -18.95 -22.44
CA ARG A 206 10.01 -19.18 -21.75
C ARG A 206 10.11 -20.49 -20.94
N PRO A 207 9.60 -20.54 -19.69
CA PRO A 207 9.58 -21.78 -18.93
C PRO A 207 8.85 -22.91 -19.68
N ALA A 208 9.39 -24.13 -19.58
CA ALA A 208 8.95 -25.28 -20.38
C ALA A 208 7.44 -25.57 -20.24
N LYS A 209 6.87 -25.51 -19.02
CA LYS A 209 5.43 -25.75 -18.83
C LYS A 209 4.58 -24.64 -19.43
N LEU A 210 5.05 -23.39 -19.37
CA LEU A 210 4.35 -22.26 -19.99
C LEU A 210 4.36 -22.38 -21.52
N ALA A 211 5.48 -22.82 -22.10
CA ALA A 211 5.61 -23.08 -23.53
C ALA A 211 4.70 -24.23 -24.00
N ALA A 212 4.63 -25.33 -23.24
CA ALA A 212 3.76 -26.47 -23.55
C ALA A 212 2.27 -26.08 -23.53
N VAL A 213 1.81 -25.33 -22.51
CA VAL A 213 0.43 -24.85 -22.44
C VAL A 213 0.12 -23.89 -23.58
N LEU A 214 1.06 -23.01 -23.94
CA LEU A 214 0.88 -22.12 -25.09
C LEU A 214 0.70 -22.89 -26.40
N GLU A 215 1.46 -23.97 -26.60
CA GLU A 215 1.34 -24.78 -27.81
C GLU A 215 -0.06 -25.38 -27.95
N HIS A 216 -0.66 -25.86 -26.85
CA HIS A 216 -2.06 -26.29 -26.85
C HIS A 216 -3.03 -25.17 -27.24
N VAL A 217 -2.81 -23.93 -26.77
CA VAL A 217 -3.62 -22.76 -27.16
C VAL A 217 -3.48 -22.48 -28.65
N ARG A 218 -2.25 -22.52 -29.19
CA ARG A 218 -1.96 -22.27 -30.60
C ARG A 218 -2.63 -23.29 -31.52
N ILE A 219 -2.53 -24.57 -31.17
CA ILE A 219 -3.19 -25.66 -31.90
C ILE A 219 -4.70 -25.48 -31.86
N ALA A 220 -5.28 -25.27 -30.67
CA ALA A 220 -6.72 -25.16 -30.51
C ALA A 220 -7.33 -23.92 -31.21
N LEU A 221 -6.57 -22.84 -31.37
CA LEU A 221 -7.00 -21.63 -32.09
C LEU A 221 -6.60 -21.62 -33.57
N TYR A 222 -5.89 -22.64 -34.05
CA TYR A 222 -5.27 -22.66 -35.39
C TYR A 222 -4.40 -21.41 -35.64
N ALA A 223 -3.62 -21.01 -34.63
CA ALA A 223 -2.85 -19.77 -34.60
C ALA A 223 -1.39 -20.05 -34.17
N PRO A 224 -0.53 -20.60 -35.06
CA PRO A 224 0.84 -21.02 -34.72
C PRO A 224 1.73 -19.86 -34.25
N ASP A 225 1.53 -18.66 -34.82
CA ASP A 225 2.34 -17.47 -34.52
C ASP A 225 1.76 -16.61 -33.38
N LEU A 226 0.71 -17.08 -32.69
CA LEU A 226 0.07 -16.31 -31.62
C LEU A 226 1.10 -15.86 -30.58
N ASN A 227 1.18 -14.55 -30.36
CA ASN A 227 1.85 -13.96 -29.22
C ASN A 227 0.86 -13.81 -28.06
N PRO A 228 0.91 -14.69 -27.04
CA PRO A 228 -0.04 -14.66 -25.94
C PRO A 228 0.15 -13.49 -24.98
N ASP A 229 1.31 -12.81 -25.05
CA ASP A 229 1.66 -11.69 -24.17
C ASP A 229 1.16 -10.35 -24.76
N SER A 230 0.65 -10.35 -25.99
CA SER A 230 -0.06 -9.23 -26.63
C SER A 230 -1.58 -9.39 -26.50
N PRO A 231 -2.27 -8.56 -25.69
CA PRO A 231 -3.72 -8.62 -25.58
C PRO A 231 -4.44 -8.41 -26.91
N ALA A 232 -3.90 -7.55 -27.78
CA ALA A 232 -4.48 -7.26 -29.08
C ALA A 232 -4.41 -8.47 -30.02
N ASP A 233 -3.25 -9.16 -30.04
CA ASP A 233 -3.07 -10.36 -30.86
C ASP A 233 -3.93 -11.52 -30.36
N LEU A 234 -4.03 -11.68 -29.03
CA LEU A 234 -4.91 -12.67 -28.43
C LEU A 234 -6.39 -12.43 -28.75
N ILE A 235 -6.87 -11.19 -28.66
CA ILE A 235 -8.26 -10.85 -29.06
C ILE A 235 -8.48 -11.13 -30.54
N LYS A 236 -7.52 -10.77 -31.41
CA LYS A 236 -7.61 -11.02 -32.85
C LYS A 236 -7.70 -12.52 -33.15
N SER A 237 -6.87 -13.33 -32.50
CA SER A 237 -6.84 -14.78 -32.67
C SER A 237 -8.11 -15.46 -32.15
N LEU A 238 -8.62 -15.02 -30.98
CA LEU A 238 -9.90 -15.50 -30.44
C LEU A 238 -11.07 -15.17 -31.40
N LYS A 239 -11.13 -13.94 -31.92
CA LYS A 239 -12.16 -13.54 -32.90
C LYS A 239 -12.08 -14.35 -34.19
N ARG A 240 -10.87 -14.63 -34.69
CA ARG A 240 -10.67 -15.48 -35.88
C ARG A 240 -11.16 -16.91 -35.66
N ALA A 241 -11.04 -17.43 -34.44
CA ALA A 241 -11.59 -18.72 -34.03
C ALA A 241 -13.12 -18.68 -33.74
N GLY A 242 -13.81 -17.57 -34.06
CA GLY A 242 -15.24 -17.42 -33.85
C GLY A 242 -15.66 -17.02 -32.43
N LEU A 243 -14.70 -16.69 -31.56
CA LEU A 243 -14.95 -16.31 -30.18
C LEU A 243 -15.05 -14.79 -30.05
N MET A 244 -16.28 -14.30 -29.90
CA MET A 244 -16.52 -12.87 -29.73
C MET A 244 -16.17 -12.40 -28.33
N VAL A 245 -15.00 -11.75 -28.20
CA VAL A 245 -14.54 -11.13 -26.96
C VAL A 245 -14.13 -9.68 -27.16
N THR A 246 -14.28 -8.91 -26.10
CA THR A 246 -13.84 -7.52 -25.97
C THR A 246 -12.61 -7.39 -25.09
N THR A 247 -12.43 -8.30 -24.12
CA THR A 247 -11.27 -8.34 -23.24
C THR A 247 -10.71 -9.74 -23.11
N THR A 248 -9.47 -9.83 -22.60
CA THR A 248 -8.83 -11.11 -22.27
C THR A 248 -8.95 -11.43 -20.78
N ARG A 249 -9.87 -10.78 -20.05
CA ARG A 249 -10.07 -10.99 -18.62
C ARG A 249 -10.69 -12.36 -18.37
N SER A 250 -10.27 -13.02 -17.29
CA SER A 250 -10.69 -14.38 -17.00
C SER A 250 -12.20 -14.55 -16.85
N TRP A 251 -12.92 -13.54 -16.35
CA TRP A 251 -14.38 -13.62 -16.20
C TRP A 251 -15.12 -13.67 -17.54
N GLU A 252 -14.59 -13.01 -18.58
CA GLU A 252 -15.19 -13.02 -19.92
C GLU A 252 -14.84 -14.33 -20.63
N LEU A 253 -13.56 -14.72 -20.57
CA LEU A 253 -13.10 -15.98 -21.15
C LEU A 253 -13.84 -17.20 -20.58
N LYS A 254 -14.12 -17.22 -19.27
CA LYS A 254 -14.87 -18.30 -18.61
C LYS A 254 -16.32 -18.47 -19.08
N LYS A 255 -16.89 -17.49 -19.80
CA LYS A 255 -18.26 -17.61 -20.36
C LYS A 255 -18.27 -18.38 -21.67
N LEU A 256 -17.10 -18.63 -22.27
CA LEU A 256 -16.96 -19.25 -23.57
C LEU A 256 -16.73 -20.76 -23.43
N SER A 257 -17.35 -21.52 -24.32
CA SER A 257 -17.12 -22.96 -24.45
C SER A 257 -16.28 -23.22 -25.69
N HIS A 258 -14.97 -23.40 -25.52
CA HIS A 258 -14.04 -23.71 -26.60
C HIS A 258 -12.77 -24.40 -26.07
N PRO A 259 -12.19 -25.40 -26.77
CA PRO A 259 -11.03 -26.16 -26.30
C PRO A 259 -9.80 -25.31 -25.91
N ALA A 260 -9.62 -24.15 -26.54
CA ALA A 260 -8.52 -23.23 -26.23
C ALA A 260 -8.67 -22.46 -24.90
N ILE A 261 -9.88 -22.38 -24.31
CA ILE A 261 -10.16 -21.47 -23.19
C ILE A 261 -9.51 -21.92 -21.90
N GLU A 262 -9.63 -23.20 -21.55
CA GLU A 262 -9.02 -23.74 -20.34
C GLU A 262 -7.49 -23.65 -20.36
N PRO A 263 -6.79 -24.09 -21.43
CA PRO A 263 -5.35 -23.87 -21.59
C PRO A 263 -4.97 -22.38 -21.55
N LEU A 264 -5.77 -21.49 -22.15
CA LEU A 264 -5.49 -20.06 -22.11
C LEU A 264 -5.59 -19.48 -20.68
N LEU A 265 -6.58 -19.91 -19.90
CA LEU A 265 -6.71 -19.51 -18.50
C LEU A 265 -5.54 -20.03 -17.66
N GLU A 266 -5.07 -21.24 -17.92
CA GLU A 266 -3.87 -21.80 -17.30
C GLU A 266 -2.61 -21.02 -17.69
N TYR A 267 -2.41 -20.72 -18.98
CA TYR A 267 -1.29 -19.90 -19.46
C TYR A 267 -1.26 -18.56 -18.73
N LYS A 268 -2.41 -17.86 -18.65
CA LYS A 268 -2.49 -16.56 -17.96
C LYS A 268 -2.18 -16.67 -16.47
N LYS A 269 -2.58 -17.77 -15.82
CA LYS A 269 -2.29 -18.01 -14.39
C LYS A 269 -0.78 -18.21 -14.18
N LEU A 270 -0.13 -19.04 -15.00
CA LEU A 270 1.30 -19.32 -14.91
C LEU A 270 2.16 -18.11 -15.32
N SER A 271 1.77 -17.40 -16.38
CA SER A 271 2.42 -16.15 -16.82
C SER A 271 2.36 -15.09 -15.73
N ARG A 272 1.19 -14.91 -15.08
CA ARG A 272 1.08 -13.99 -13.94
C ARG A 272 1.99 -14.39 -12.77
N LEU A 273 2.12 -15.68 -12.47
CA LEU A 273 3.04 -16.16 -11.44
C LEU A 273 4.49 -15.80 -11.79
N LEU A 274 4.91 -16.09 -13.03
CA LEU A 274 6.26 -15.80 -13.52
C LEU A 274 6.58 -14.31 -13.43
N SER A 275 5.67 -13.45 -13.90
CA SER A 275 5.88 -12.00 -13.90
C SER A 275 5.83 -11.38 -12.50
N ALA A 276 4.93 -11.87 -11.63
CA ALA A 276 4.73 -11.25 -10.31
C ALA A 276 5.68 -11.77 -9.23
N ASN A 277 5.97 -13.08 -9.23
CA ASN A 277 6.76 -13.74 -8.17
C ASN A 277 7.66 -14.85 -8.73
N GLY A 278 8.10 -14.74 -9.98
CA GLY A 278 9.05 -15.69 -10.57
C GLY A 278 10.49 -15.50 -10.09
N TRP A 279 11.44 -16.11 -10.80
CA TRP A 279 12.85 -16.08 -10.41
C TRP A 279 13.44 -14.67 -10.33
N HIS A 280 13.13 -13.79 -11.27
CA HIS A 280 13.62 -12.40 -11.22
C HIS A 280 13.16 -11.67 -9.95
N TRP A 281 11.90 -11.90 -9.56
CA TRP A 281 11.38 -11.37 -8.31
C TRP A 281 12.14 -11.92 -7.11
N LEU A 282 12.37 -13.24 -7.09
CA LEU A 282 13.10 -13.89 -6.00
C LEU A 282 14.51 -13.32 -5.85
N ASP A 283 15.27 -13.23 -6.95
CA ASP A 283 16.64 -12.71 -6.94
C ASP A 283 16.69 -11.23 -6.51
N THR A 284 15.69 -10.44 -6.88
CA THR A 284 15.66 -9.00 -6.61
C THR A 284 15.22 -8.69 -5.17
N ASN A 285 14.35 -9.50 -4.59
CA ASN A 285 13.65 -9.13 -3.35
C ASN A 285 14.09 -9.94 -2.13
N VAL A 286 14.74 -11.08 -2.32
CA VAL A 286 15.09 -12.00 -1.23
C VAL A 286 16.60 -12.10 -1.06
N HIS A 287 17.08 -11.62 0.10
CA HIS A 287 18.50 -11.59 0.42
C HIS A 287 18.74 -11.97 1.89
N GLY A 288 19.75 -12.81 2.14
CA GLY A 288 20.07 -13.25 3.50
C GLY A 288 18.92 -13.99 4.19
N GLY A 289 18.15 -14.79 3.43
CA GLY A 289 17.01 -15.55 3.94
C GLY A 289 15.78 -14.71 4.30
N ARG A 290 15.70 -13.46 3.82
CA ARG A 290 14.60 -12.54 4.15
C ARG A 290 14.10 -11.79 2.93
N PHE A 291 12.78 -11.65 2.84
CA PHE A 291 12.11 -10.69 1.96
C PHE A 291 11.92 -9.38 2.73
N ARG A 292 12.45 -8.26 2.23
CA ARG A 292 12.35 -6.94 2.88
C ARG A 292 11.45 -6.02 2.06
N PRO A 293 10.12 -6.08 2.27
CA PRO A 293 9.19 -5.22 1.56
C PRO A 293 9.41 -3.74 1.91
N ASP A 294 9.37 -2.90 0.90
CA ASP A 294 9.29 -1.44 1.05
C ASP A 294 7.81 -1.05 1.18
N TYR A 295 7.42 -0.60 2.38
CA TYR A 295 6.08 -0.15 2.70
C TYR A 295 5.98 1.36 2.58
N VAL A 296 4.98 1.82 1.83
CA VAL A 296 4.70 3.24 1.64
C VAL A 296 3.50 3.64 2.48
N VAL A 297 3.78 4.27 3.60
CA VAL A 297 2.77 4.85 4.50
C VAL A 297 2.10 6.03 3.79
N GLY A 298 0.79 6.17 3.96
CA GLY A 298 -0.01 7.14 3.18
C GLY A 298 0.00 6.96 1.66
N GLY A 299 0.44 5.80 1.14
CA GLY A 299 0.73 5.62 -0.29
C GLY A 299 -0.47 5.59 -1.24
N VAL A 300 -1.71 5.53 -0.73
CA VAL A 300 -2.93 5.69 -1.53
C VAL A 300 -3.88 6.70 -0.91
N VAL A 301 -4.78 7.26 -1.73
CA VAL A 301 -5.75 8.31 -1.35
C VAL A 301 -6.65 7.97 -0.15
N THR A 302 -6.80 6.68 0.19
CA THR A 302 -7.59 6.23 1.34
C THR A 302 -6.79 6.17 2.65
N GLY A 303 -5.50 6.51 2.62
CA GLY A 303 -4.58 6.37 3.75
C GLY A 303 -4.03 4.95 3.96
N ARG A 304 -4.43 3.97 3.14
CA ARG A 304 -3.84 2.63 3.22
C ARG A 304 -2.37 2.66 2.82
N TRP A 305 -1.61 1.74 3.39
CA TRP A 305 -0.23 1.55 2.97
C TRP A 305 -0.20 0.93 1.57
N ALA A 306 0.77 1.36 0.78
CA ALA A 306 1.15 0.71 -0.46
C ALA A 306 2.49 -0.03 -0.29
N SER A 307 2.96 -0.69 -1.35
CA SER A 307 4.29 -1.29 -1.37
C SER A 307 4.97 -1.02 -2.71
N LYS A 308 6.25 -0.67 -2.69
CA LYS A 308 7.07 -0.46 -3.90
C LYS A 308 7.96 -1.67 -4.21
N GLY A 309 8.57 -1.63 -5.40
CA GLY A 309 9.62 -2.54 -5.84
C GLY A 309 9.16 -3.99 -6.01
N GLY A 310 8.49 -4.33 -7.13
CA GLY A 310 8.18 -5.70 -7.60
C GLY A 310 7.37 -6.62 -6.67
N GLY A 311 7.29 -6.31 -5.38
CA GLY A 311 7.08 -7.20 -4.25
C GLY A 311 5.68 -7.72 -4.10
N GLY A 312 4.70 -6.88 -4.43
CA GLY A 312 3.32 -7.11 -4.00
C GLY A 312 3.28 -7.53 -2.53
N ALA A 313 4.01 -6.83 -1.65
CA ALA A 313 4.20 -7.22 -0.24
C ALA A 313 2.87 -7.45 0.48
N LEU A 314 1.85 -6.71 0.04
CA LEU A 314 0.49 -6.74 0.55
C LEU A 314 -0.35 -7.92 0.00
N GLN A 315 0.09 -8.59 -1.07
CA GLN A 315 -0.65 -9.67 -1.73
C GLN A 315 0.25 -10.77 -2.31
N LEU A 316 0.95 -11.50 -1.45
CA LEU A 316 1.69 -12.70 -1.86
C LEU A 316 0.72 -13.78 -2.41
N PRO A 317 0.93 -14.30 -3.64
CA PRO A 317 0.11 -15.38 -4.18
C PRO A 317 0.19 -16.64 -3.33
N LYS A 318 -0.92 -17.37 -3.21
CA LYS A 318 -0.98 -18.62 -2.43
C LYS A 318 0.09 -19.62 -2.83
N GLN A 319 0.43 -19.65 -4.12
CA GLN A 319 1.39 -20.54 -4.73
C GLN A 319 2.81 -20.40 -4.17
N VAL A 320 3.20 -19.21 -3.70
CA VAL A 320 4.56 -18.92 -3.21
C VAL A 320 4.62 -18.74 -1.69
N ARG A 321 3.46 -18.66 -1.01
CA ARG A 321 3.39 -18.51 0.46
C ARG A 321 4.10 -19.63 1.22
N GLY A 322 4.23 -20.82 0.63
CA GLY A 322 4.99 -21.93 1.22
C GLY A 322 6.48 -21.64 1.41
N ALA A 323 7.03 -20.61 0.76
CA ALA A 323 8.39 -20.15 0.98
C ALA A 323 8.56 -19.29 2.24
N VAL A 324 7.45 -18.82 2.84
CA VAL A 324 7.48 -18.09 4.10
C VAL A 324 7.57 -19.11 5.24
N VAL A 325 8.75 -19.22 5.85
CA VAL A 325 9.03 -20.22 6.90
C VAL A 325 9.61 -19.49 8.09
N ALA A 326 9.04 -19.71 9.27
CA ALA A 326 9.54 -19.13 10.51
C ALA A 326 11.01 -19.49 10.77
N ASP A 327 11.72 -18.60 11.46
CA ASP A 327 13.07 -18.87 11.95
C ASP A 327 13.07 -20.08 12.92
N PRO A 328 14.19 -20.83 13.06
CA PRO A 328 14.26 -21.97 13.96
C PRO A 328 13.84 -21.63 15.40
N GLY A 329 12.88 -22.38 15.95
CA GLY A 329 12.31 -22.13 17.27
C GLY A 329 11.15 -21.12 17.31
N TRP A 330 10.82 -20.48 16.18
CA TRP A 330 9.74 -19.51 16.07
C TRP A 330 8.49 -20.10 15.39
N LYS A 331 7.37 -19.39 15.53
CA LYS A 331 6.12 -19.67 14.80
C LYS A 331 5.58 -18.38 14.20
N LEU A 332 4.95 -18.48 13.03
CA LEU A 332 4.21 -17.37 12.43
C LEU A 332 2.84 -17.26 13.10
N VAL A 333 2.49 -16.05 13.55
CA VAL A 333 1.17 -15.72 14.09
C VAL A 333 0.48 -14.78 13.11
N VAL A 334 -0.73 -15.12 12.70
CA VAL A 334 -1.56 -14.30 11.81
C VAL A 334 -2.72 -13.74 12.63
N ALA A 335 -2.76 -12.42 12.78
CA ALA A 335 -3.88 -11.69 13.37
C ALA A 335 -4.60 -10.93 12.25
N ASP A 336 -5.85 -11.31 11.98
CA ASP A 336 -6.67 -10.70 10.93
C ASP A 336 -7.92 -10.06 11.51
N ALA A 337 -8.19 -8.81 11.12
CA ALA A 337 -9.39 -8.09 11.50
C ALA A 337 -10.56 -8.49 10.58
N SER A 338 -11.25 -9.56 10.96
CA SER A 338 -12.34 -10.14 10.17
C SER A 338 -13.47 -9.14 9.89
N GLN A 339 -13.72 -8.87 8.60
CA GLN A 339 -14.77 -7.97 8.12
C GLN A 339 -14.71 -6.58 8.76
N LEU A 340 -13.51 -6.01 8.88
CA LEU A 340 -13.28 -4.71 9.51
C LEU A 340 -14.13 -3.59 8.89
N GLU A 341 -14.21 -3.49 7.57
CA GLU A 341 -14.90 -2.37 6.90
C GLU A 341 -16.40 -2.32 7.21
N PRO A 342 -17.19 -3.42 7.09
CA PRO A 342 -18.58 -3.41 7.55
C PRO A 342 -18.75 -3.08 9.04
N ARG A 343 -17.81 -3.50 9.90
CA ARG A 343 -17.84 -3.18 11.34
C ARG A 343 -17.60 -1.69 11.59
N ILE A 344 -16.69 -1.08 10.83
CA ILE A 344 -16.46 0.38 10.84
C ILE A 344 -17.74 1.09 10.38
N LEU A 345 -18.39 0.64 9.32
CA LEU A 345 -19.65 1.24 8.86
C LEU A 345 -20.75 1.14 9.92
N ALA A 346 -20.87 0.00 10.62
CA ALA A 346 -21.82 -0.14 11.72
C ALA A 346 -21.55 0.88 12.84
N ALA A 347 -20.28 1.08 13.21
CA ALA A 347 -19.88 2.05 14.23
C ALA A 347 -20.14 3.50 13.78
N LEU A 348 -19.77 3.87 12.56
CA LEU A 348 -19.92 5.22 12.02
C LEU A 348 -21.39 5.63 11.80
N SER A 349 -22.22 4.70 11.32
CA SER A 349 -23.62 4.98 11.04
C SER A 349 -24.50 5.01 12.29
N GLY A 350 -24.05 4.38 13.37
CA GLY A 350 -24.87 4.13 14.56
C GLY A 350 -26.07 3.23 14.29
N ASP A 351 -26.03 2.40 13.24
CA ASP A 351 -27.07 1.44 12.91
C ASP A 351 -27.02 0.25 13.88
N ARG A 352 -27.98 0.20 14.81
CA ARG A 352 -28.01 -0.82 15.88
C ARG A 352 -28.16 -2.23 15.33
N ALA A 353 -28.99 -2.43 14.30
CA ALA A 353 -29.18 -3.75 13.70
C ALA A 353 -27.90 -4.25 13.02
N MET A 354 -27.17 -3.33 12.37
CA MET A 354 -25.87 -3.67 11.78
C MET A 354 -24.80 -3.91 12.86
N ALA A 355 -24.83 -3.16 13.96
CA ALA A 355 -23.92 -3.35 15.09
C ALA A 355 -24.14 -4.70 15.78
N GLU A 356 -25.40 -5.12 15.98
CA GLU A 356 -25.76 -6.45 16.48
C GLU A 356 -25.23 -7.56 15.55
N ALA A 357 -25.45 -7.43 14.24
CA ALA A 357 -24.88 -8.35 13.27
C ALA A 357 -23.34 -8.37 13.32
N GLY A 358 -22.72 -7.22 13.58
CA GLY A 358 -21.28 -7.07 13.79
C GLY A 358 -20.76 -7.82 15.02
N GLN A 359 -21.55 -8.05 16.08
CA GLN A 359 -21.06 -8.80 17.25
C GLN A 359 -20.81 -10.28 16.96
N ALA A 360 -21.44 -10.81 15.90
CA ALA A 360 -21.20 -12.18 15.47
C ALA A 360 -19.75 -12.39 14.99
N LYS A 361 -19.25 -13.61 15.16
CA LYS A 361 -17.96 -14.04 14.58
C LYS A 361 -17.95 -13.89 13.05
N ASP A 362 -19.09 -14.15 12.41
CA ASP A 362 -19.30 -13.94 10.98
C ASP A 362 -20.50 -13.02 10.76
N MET A 363 -20.20 -11.75 10.45
CA MET A 363 -21.22 -10.74 10.22
C MET A 363 -22.11 -11.06 9.03
N TYR A 364 -21.59 -11.71 7.98
CA TYR A 364 -22.39 -12.07 6.82
C TYR A 364 -23.37 -13.20 7.13
N ALA A 365 -22.98 -14.14 8.00
CA ALA A 365 -23.91 -15.15 8.50
C ALA A 365 -25.04 -14.53 9.33
N ALA A 366 -24.74 -13.50 10.14
CA ALA A 366 -25.77 -12.76 10.88
C ALA A 366 -26.74 -11.99 9.97
N ILE A 367 -26.25 -11.40 8.86
CA ILE A 367 -27.09 -10.76 7.83
C ILE A 367 -28.02 -11.79 7.15
N VAL A 368 -27.58 -13.04 6.99
CA VAL A 368 -28.44 -14.11 6.47
C VAL A 368 -29.48 -14.51 7.50
N ALA A 369 -29.09 -14.64 8.77
CA ALA A 369 -29.99 -15.01 9.86
C ALA A 369 -31.09 -13.97 10.11
N SER A 370 -30.86 -12.69 9.83
CA SER A 370 -31.89 -11.64 9.89
C SER A 370 -32.92 -11.73 8.75
N GLY A 371 -32.70 -12.59 7.76
CA GLY A 371 -33.56 -12.74 6.58
C GLY A 371 -33.33 -11.66 5.52
N ALA A 372 -32.34 -10.77 5.69
CA ALA A 372 -32.06 -9.72 4.72
C ALA A 372 -31.54 -10.27 3.38
N VAL A 373 -30.77 -11.36 3.42
CA VAL A 373 -30.19 -11.99 2.22
C VAL A 373 -30.18 -13.52 2.35
N ALA A 374 -30.40 -14.21 1.23
CA ALA A 374 -30.56 -15.67 1.22
C ALA A 374 -29.27 -16.48 1.50
N THR A 375 -28.10 -15.95 1.13
CA THR A 375 -26.82 -16.66 1.30
C THR A 375 -25.71 -15.73 1.75
N ARG A 376 -24.70 -16.31 2.40
CA ARG A 376 -23.53 -15.59 2.91
C ARG A 376 -22.76 -14.87 1.80
N ASP A 377 -22.57 -15.52 0.66
CA ASP A 377 -21.85 -14.94 -0.48
C ASP A 377 -22.61 -13.74 -1.06
N LYS A 378 -23.94 -13.85 -1.16
CA LYS A 378 -24.80 -12.73 -1.55
C LYS A 378 -24.74 -11.60 -0.54
N ALA A 379 -24.76 -11.89 0.76
CA ALA A 379 -24.64 -10.87 1.81
C ALA A 379 -23.30 -10.13 1.71
N LYS A 380 -22.21 -10.86 1.45
CA LYS A 380 -20.88 -10.28 1.23
C LYS A 380 -20.83 -9.39 -0.01
N VAL A 381 -21.28 -9.90 -1.15
CA VAL A 381 -21.28 -9.17 -2.43
C VAL A 381 -22.17 -7.92 -2.36
N ALA A 382 -23.33 -8.03 -1.72
CA ALA A 382 -24.25 -6.90 -1.58
C ALA A 382 -23.70 -5.84 -0.62
N MET A 383 -23.18 -6.22 0.55
CA MET A 383 -22.62 -5.28 1.52
C MET A 383 -21.39 -4.55 0.98
N LEU A 384 -20.44 -5.28 0.37
CA LEU A 384 -19.28 -4.65 -0.26
C LEU A 384 -19.71 -3.81 -1.47
N GLY A 385 -20.68 -4.29 -2.26
CA GLY A 385 -21.24 -3.52 -3.36
C GLY A 385 -21.83 -2.18 -2.91
N ALA A 386 -22.59 -2.18 -1.81
CA ALA A 386 -23.13 -0.97 -1.20
C ALA A 386 -22.01 0.02 -0.83
N MET A 387 -20.99 -0.46 -0.10
CA MET A 387 -19.88 0.36 0.39
C MET A 387 -19.02 0.95 -0.73
N TYR A 388 -18.86 0.23 -1.83
CA TYR A 388 -18.03 0.63 -2.98
C TYR A 388 -18.84 1.21 -4.15
N GLY A 389 -20.13 1.49 -3.97
CA GLY A 389 -20.97 2.13 -4.99
C GLY A 389 -21.31 1.24 -6.20
N ALA A 390 -21.25 -0.09 -6.06
CA ALA A 390 -21.66 -1.01 -7.12
C ALA A 390 -23.20 -1.05 -7.23
N THR A 391 -23.75 -0.27 -8.16
CA THR A 391 -25.20 -0.12 -8.37
C THR A 391 -25.79 -1.13 -9.37
N THR A 392 -24.96 -1.93 -10.04
CA THR A 392 -25.39 -2.88 -11.08
C THR A 392 -25.17 -4.34 -10.68
N GLY A 393 -25.82 -5.27 -11.38
CA GLY A 393 -25.68 -6.70 -11.15
C GLY A 393 -26.35 -7.19 -9.86
N GLU A 394 -25.76 -8.24 -9.27
CA GLU A 394 -26.32 -8.90 -8.08
C GLU A 394 -26.34 -8.00 -6.84
N SER A 395 -25.33 -7.12 -6.67
CA SER A 395 -25.30 -6.13 -5.58
C SER A 395 -26.49 -5.18 -5.67
N GLY A 396 -26.75 -4.60 -6.86
CA GLY A 396 -27.89 -3.70 -7.07
C GLY A 396 -29.25 -4.35 -6.78
N ARG A 397 -29.44 -5.63 -7.16
CA ARG A 397 -30.68 -6.37 -6.88
C ARG A 397 -30.93 -6.57 -5.38
N LEU A 398 -29.87 -6.67 -4.58
CA LEU A 398 -29.96 -6.92 -3.14
C LEU A 398 -30.00 -5.63 -2.29
N MET A 399 -29.75 -4.47 -2.89
CA MET A 399 -29.75 -3.18 -2.20
C MET A 399 -31.06 -2.88 -1.46
N PRO A 400 -32.27 -3.04 -2.05
CA PRO A 400 -33.51 -2.69 -1.34
C PRO A 400 -33.71 -3.47 -0.03
N ALA A 401 -33.29 -4.75 -0.01
CA ALA A 401 -33.36 -5.58 1.18
C ALA A 401 -32.37 -5.13 2.25
N LEU A 402 -31.14 -4.77 1.86
CA LEU A 402 -30.15 -4.21 2.77
C LEU A 402 -30.54 -2.83 3.31
N THR A 403 -31.10 -1.94 2.48
CA THR A 403 -31.60 -0.63 2.91
C THR A 403 -32.72 -0.77 3.92
N LYS A 404 -33.60 -1.75 3.75
CA LYS A 404 -34.65 -2.04 4.74
C LYS A 404 -34.08 -2.58 6.05
N ALA A 405 -33.05 -3.42 5.98
CA ALA A 405 -32.44 -4.03 7.16
C ALA A 405 -31.52 -3.06 7.94
N TYR A 406 -30.79 -2.19 7.24
CA TYR A 406 -29.75 -1.32 7.78
C TYR A 406 -29.86 0.11 7.22
N PRO A 407 -30.98 0.82 7.47
CA PRO A 407 -31.28 2.09 6.81
C PRO A 407 -30.28 3.19 7.14
N ARG A 408 -29.73 3.22 8.36
CA ARG A 408 -28.76 4.26 8.75
C ARG A 408 -27.40 4.00 8.11
N ALA A 409 -26.99 2.74 8.05
CA ALA A 409 -25.73 2.34 7.41
C ALA A 409 -25.73 2.65 5.92
N ILE A 410 -26.78 2.23 5.21
CA ILE A 410 -26.89 2.49 3.76
C ILE A 410 -27.08 4.00 3.51
N GLY A 411 -27.91 4.66 4.30
CA GLY A 411 -28.12 6.11 4.20
C GLY A 411 -26.83 6.93 4.39
N LEU A 412 -25.92 6.51 5.29
CA LEU A 412 -24.62 7.14 5.47
C LEU A 412 -23.77 7.04 4.19
N VAL A 413 -23.67 5.85 3.60
CA VAL A 413 -22.89 5.63 2.37
C VAL A 413 -23.46 6.42 1.19
N GLU A 414 -24.79 6.42 1.03
CA GLU A 414 -25.45 7.21 -0.03
C GLU A 414 -25.30 8.72 0.17
N SER A 415 -25.25 9.19 1.42
CA SER A 415 -25.05 10.61 1.73
C SER A 415 -23.62 11.03 1.42
N ALA A 416 -22.64 10.17 1.76
CA ALA A 416 -21.23 10.36 1.42
C ALA A 416 -21.00 10.36 -0.11
N ALA A 417 -21.62 9.42 -0.84
CA ALA A 417 -21.55 9.37 -2.30
C ALA A 417 -22.10 10.66 -2.93
N ARG A 418 -23.28 11.12 -2.49
CA ARG A 418 -23.86 12.39 -2.95
C ARG A 418 -23.01 13.61 -2.59
N ALA A 419 -22.30 13.59 -1.46
CA ALA A 419 -21.38 14.66 -1.09
C ALA A 419 -20.21 14.71 -2.08
N GLY A 420 -19.57 13.57 -2.36
CA GLY A 420 -18.49 13.49 -3.34
C GLY A 420 -18.91 13.87 -4.78
N GLU A 421 -20.16 13.61 -5.16
CA GLU A 421 -20.71 14.06 -6.46
C GLU A 421 -20.86 15.59 -6.56
N ARG A 422 -20.99 16.30 -5.43
CA ARG A 422 -21.16 17.76 -5.42
C ARG A 422 -19.84 18.53 -5.48
N GLY A 423 -18.70 17.86 -5.31
CA GLY A 423 -17.38 18.49 -5.16
C GLY A 423 -17.10 18.78 -3.70
#